data_AF-A0A1L3IA52-F1
#
_entry.id   AF-A0A1L3IA52-F1
#
_cell.length_a   1.000
_cell.length_b   1.000
_cell.length_c   1.000
_cell.angle_alpha   90.00
_cell.angle_beta   90.00
_cell.angle_gamma   90.00
#
_symmetry.space_group_name_H-M   'P 1'
#
loop_
_entity.id
_entity.type
_entity.pdbx_description
1 polymer ?
#
loop_
_entity_poly.entity_id
_entity_poly.type
_entity_poly.pdbx_seq_one_letter_code
_entity_poly.pdbx_strand_id
1 'polypeptide(L)'
;MALRPHTRRTASLTAFLCFCSGTAHSHEPWLLTPDEVKTLSQSSVPDLFRDPVLLIGFATICSVIVFTTVFSGQMIRPWEDRLCAPLHKRSRDWGPLCLRVGLGLTIGLNALGGLPRHGTEIWSTPTLFVPDMPLTLTQGWDWLALPALMISAFLTLGLATRIAAMGLLGLVALGSCLFSLDFIAYYGLHFAAPALLLMHYGGGALSFDRLLSVSIPPLLPNTPTLVWSLAQITIGGTFVIIAILVKFLQPTLLIAILKHGDISFLGIPLPMVALIMMAVELLAGVLLALGQLVRPISLFLLFAFTFFAVSLQESPLLHGNLYGVFLFFLLHGGAPLDIRRREPQPLGDIQTV
;
A
#
# COMPACT_ATOMS: atom_id res chain seq x y z
N MET A 1 22.28 8.11 -31.62
CA MET A 1 20.93 7.77 -31.13
C MET A 1 20.60 8.73 -29.97
N ALA A 2 19.92 9.84 -30.27
CA ALA A 2 19.67 10.90 -29.30
C ALA A 2 18.48 10.51 -28.40
N LEU A 3 18.74 10.31 -27.10
CA LEU A 3 17.70 10.09 -26.10
C LEU A 3 16.73 11.29 -26.07
N ARG A 4 15.43 11.01 -26.18
CA ARG A 4 14.36 12.03 -26.16
C ARG A 4 14.48 12.92 -24.90
N PRO A 5 14.20 14.23 -24.99
CA PRO A 5 14.40 15.17 -23.87
C PRO A 5 13.62 14.83 -22.59
N HIS A 6 12.54 14.03 -22.69
CA HIS A 6 11.79 13.56 -21.53
C HIS A 6 12.50 12.48 -20.71
N THR A 7 13.31 11.60 -21.32
CA THR A 7 14.04 10.55 -20.58
C THR A 7 15.24 11.09 -19.82
N ARG A 8 15.82 12.22 -20.27
CA ARG A 8 16.86 12.93 -19.49
C ARG A 8 16.27 13.57 -18.23
N ARG A 9 15.08 14.18 -18.31
CA ARG A 9 14.45 14.84 -17.15
C ARG A 9 14.02 13.85 -16.06
N THR A 10 13.49 12.68 -16.43
CA THR A 10 13.13 11.64 -15.45
C THR A 10 14.36 11.01 -14.80
N ALA A 11 15.40 10.70 -15.59
CA ALA A 11 16.66 10.18 -15.05
C ALA A 11 17.35 11.17 -14.08
N SER A 12 17.30 12.47 -14.38
CA SER A 12 17.82 13.51 -13.48
C SER A 12 17.00 13.65 -12.19
N LEU A 13 15.68 13.45 -12.23
CA LEU A 13 14.83 13.49 -11.03
C LEU A 13 15.07 12.27 -10.14
N THR A 14 15.17 11.07 -10.71
CA THR A 14 15.52 9.84 -9.98
C THR A 14 16.93 9.94 -9.37
N ALA A 15 17.90 10.47 -10.12
CA ALA A 15 19.25 10.69 -9.60
C ALA A 15 19.25 11.74 -8.47
N PHE A 16 18.51 12.84 -8.61
CA PHE A 16 18.42 13.89 -7.58
C PHE A 16 17.76 13.38 -6.29
N LEU A 17 16.73 12.54 -6.40
CA LEU A 17 16.10 11.88 -5.25
C LEU A 17 17.05 10.91 -4.53
N CYS A 18 17.93 10.21 -5.27
CA CYS A 18 18.96 9.36 -4.65
C CYS A 18 20.04 10.16 -3.90
N PHE A 19 20.39 11.37 -4.37
CA PHE A 19 21.43 12.19 -3.73
C PHE A 19 20.95 12.96 -2.49
N CYS A 20 19.64 13.05 -2.24
CA CYS A 20 19.07 13.70 -1.06
C CYS A 20 18.61 12.69 0.00
N SER A 21 19.27 11.54 0.10
CA SER A 21 18.90 10.49 1.06
C SER A 21 19.19 10.94 2.50
N GLY A 22 18.14 11.13 3.30
CA GLY A 22 18.23 11.53 4.70
C GLY A 22 18.81 10.46 5.62
N THR A 23 19.15 10.88 6.84
CA THR A 23 19.85 10.09 7.87
C THR A 23 18.90 9.28 8.76
N ALA A 24 17.59 9.49 8.65
CA ALA A 24 16.58 8.85 9.48
C ALA A 24 16.15 7.51 8.86
N HIS A 25 16.36 6.42 9.59
CA HIS A 25 15.90 5.09 9.19
C HIS A 25 14.44 4.88 9.60
N SER A 26 13.62 4.41 8.68
CA SER A 26 12.24 3.99 8.95
C SER A 26 12.17 2.47 8.89
N HIS A 27 11.82 1.82 9.99
CA HIS A 27 11.61 0.37 10.03
C HIS A 27 10.15 0.05 10.39
N GLU A 28 9.71 -1.18 10.14
CA GLU A 28 8.35 -1.71 10.41
C GLU A 28 7.97 -2.07 11.87
N PRO A 29 8.81 -1.97 12.91
CA PRO A 29 8.46 -2.58 14.18
C PRO A 29 7.86 -1.54 15.13
N TRP A 30 6.66 -1.05 14.81
CA TRP A 30 5.94 -0.10 15.67
C TRP A 30 5.61 -0.69 17.07
N LEU A 31 5.69 -2.02 17.23
CA LEU A 31 5.57 -2.75 18.50
C LEU A 31 6.90 -3.01 19.22
N LEU A 32 8.04 -2.94 18.52
CA LEU A 32 9.35 -3.16 19.15
C LEU A 32 10.01 -1.82 19.44
N THR A 33 10.71 -1.75 20.56
CA THR A 33 11.55 -0.60 20.87
C THR A 33 12.74 -0.52 19.89
N PRO A 34 13.28 0.67 19.60
CA PRO A 34 14.44 0.81 18.71
C PRO A 34 15.64 -0.08 19.09
N ASP A 35 15.86 -0.31 20.39
CA ASP A 35 16.92 -1.18 20.89
C ASP A 35 16.66 -2.67 20.62
N GLU A 36 15.42 -3.13 20.74
CA GLU A 36 15.04 -4.49 20.34
C GLU A 36 15.28 -4.71 18.86
N VAL A 37 14.90 -3.75 18.00
CA VAL A 37 15.11 -3.82 16.56
C VAL A 37 16.59 -3.94 16.21
N LYS A 38 17.42 -3.11 16.83
CA LYS A 38 18.87 -3.14 16.66
C LYS A 38 19.46 -4.48 17.10
N THR A 39 18.98 -5.06 18.19
CA THR A 39 19.47 -6.34 18.71
C THR A 39 19.01 -7.52 17.83
N LEU A 40 17.74 -7.52 17.43
CA LEU A 40 17.12 -8.59 16.64
C LEU A 40 17.59 -8.60 15.17
N SER A 41 17.89 -7.42 14.60
CA SER A 41 18.46 -7.31 13.25
C SER A 41 19.89 -7.85 13.16
N GLN A 42 20.60 -7.93 14.28
CA GLN A 42 21.94 -8.53 14.38
C GLN A 42 21.89 -10.02 14.76
N SER A 43 20.72 -10.53 15.13
CA SER A 43 20.55 -11.92 15.54
C SER A 43 20.59 -12.87 14.35
N SER A 44 21.03 -14.11 14.58
CA SER A 44 21.02 -15.13 13.55
C SER A 44 19.59 -15.45 13.12
N VAL A 45 19.34 -15.39 11.82
CA VAL A 45 18.09 -15.89 11.22
C VAL A 45 17.87 -17.37 11.57
N PRO A 46 16.62 -17.80 11.86
CA PRO A 46 16.32 -19.19 12.21
C PRO A 46 16.72 -20.17 11.09
N ASP A 47 17.07 -21.40 11.45
CA ASP A 47 17.58 -22.42 10.51
C ASP A 47 16.61 -22.72 9.36
N LEU A 48 15.30 -22.63 9.62
CA LEU A 48 14.25 -22.79 8.59
C LEU A 48 14.43 -21.83 7.40
N PHE A 49 14.93 -20.61 7.65
CA PHE A 49 15.18 -19.58 6.64
C PHE A 49 16.56 -19.71 5.99
N ARG A 50 17.34 -20.73 6.38
CA ARG A 50 18.68 -21.02 5.85
C ARG A 50 18.75 -22.33 5.10
N ASP A 51 17.78 -23.23 5.28
CA ASP A 51 17.72 -24.53 4.61
C ASP A 51 17.39 -24.36 3.11
N PRO A 52 18.36 -24.58 2.20
CA PRO A 52 18.15 -24.37 0.78
C PRO A 52 17.14 -25.35 0.17
N VAL A 53 17.08 -26.59 0.68
CA VAL A 53 16.16 -27.61 0.14
C VAL A 53 14.74 -27.22 0.45
N LEU A 54 14.48 -26.81 1.70
CA LEU A 54 13.18 -26.34 2.12
C LEU A 54 12.77 -25.10 1.36
N LEU A 55 13.67 -24.10 1.22
CA LEU A 55 13.36 -22.86 0.52
C LEU A 55 13.10 -23.08 -0.98
N ILE A 56 13.85 -23.95 -1.65
CA ILE A 56 13.60 -24.30 -3.05
C ILE A 56 12.25 -25.02 -3.20
N GLY A 57 11.95 -25.97 -2.32
CA GLY A 57 10.65 -26.65 -2.31
C GLY A 57 9.51 -25.66 -2.11
N PHE A 58 9.67 -24.73 -1.16
CA PHE A 58 8.70 -23.70 -0.84
C PHE A 58 8.48 -22.71 -2.01
N ALA A 59 9.56 -22.24 -2.62
CA ALA A 59 9.51 -21.37 -3.80
C ALA A 59 8.85 -22.06 -5.00
N THR A 60 9.11 -23.37 -5.18
CA THR A 60 8.47 -24.18 -6.22
C THR A 60 6.97 -24.27 -5.99
N ILE A 61 6.54 -24.57 -4.76
CA ILE A 61 5.12 -24.61 -4.39
C ILE A 61 4.46 -23.24 -4.64
N CYS A 62 5.08 -22.15 -4.17
CA CYS A 62 4.57 -20.80 -4.40
C CYS A 62 4.43 -20.49 -5.89
N SER A 63 5.42 -20.86 -6.71
CA SER A 63 5.40 -20.66 -8.16
C SER A 63 4.26 -21.43 -8.83
N VAL A 64 4.03 -22.69 -8.42
CA VAL A 64 2.91 -23.50 -8.89
C VAL A 64 1.58 -22.87 -8.48
N ILE A 65 1.46 -22.38 -7.24
CA ILE A 65 0.25 -21.68 -6.76
C ILE A 65 -0.01 -20.44 -7.61
N VAL A 66 0.99 -19.59 -7.86
CA VAL A 66 0.81 -18.40 -8.71
C VAL A 66 0.37 -18.81 -10.11
N PHE A 67 1.06 -19.77 -10.74
CA PHE A 67 0.75 -20.20 -12.10
C PHE A 67 -0.69 -20.75 -12.22
N THR A 68 -1.05 -21.66 -11.32
CA THR A 68 -2.39 -22.25 -11.28
C THR A 68 -3.47 -21.21 -10.97
N THR A 69 -3.18 -20.25 -10.09
CA THR A 69 -4.09 -19.16 -9.74
C THR A 69 -4.30 -18.18 -10.89
N VAL A 70 -3.24 -17.81 -11.61
CA VAL A 70 -3.35 -16.96 -12.81
C VAL A 70 -4.21 -17.65 -13.88
N PHE A 71 -4.01 -18.95 -14.10
CA PHE A 71 -4.77 -19.70 -15.09
C PHE A 71 -6.25 -19.88 -14.68
N SER A 72 -6.50 -20.34 -13.45
CA SER A 72 -7.86 -20.56 -12.94
C SER A 72 -8.62 -19.24 -12.71
N GLY A 73 -7.92 -18.16 -12.35
CA GLY A 73 -8.50 -16.83 -12.18
C GLY A 73 -9.19 -16.32 -13.43
N GLN A 74 -8.66 -16.62 -14.63
CA GLN A 74 -9.31 -16.30 -15.89
C GLN A 74 -10.66 -17.02 -16.06
N MET A 75 -10.79 -18.23 -15.52
CA MET A 75 -12.02 -19.02 -15.57
C MET A 75 -13.06 -18.53 -14.56
N ILE A 76 -12.62 -18.05 -13.39
CA ILE A 76 -13.50 -17.60 -12.30
C ILE A 76 -14.00 -16.16 -12.52
N ARG A 77 -13.23 -15.33 -13.22
CA ARG A 77 -13.52 -13.90 -13.40
C ARG A 77 -14.96 -13.58 -13.88
N PRO A 78 -15.54 -14.28 -14.88
CA PRO A 78 -16.93 -14.01 -15.30
C PRO A 78 -17.95 -14.22 -14.17
N TRP A 79 -17.68 -15.17 -13.26
CA TRP A 79 -18.52 -15.41 -12.09
C TRP A 79 -18.35 -14.30 -11.06
N GLU A 80 -17.10 -13.92 -10.77
CA GLU A 80 -16.78 -12.82 -9.87
C GLU A 80 -17.44 -11.50 -10.34
N ASP A 81 -17.32 -11.17 -11.63
CA ASP A 81 -17.89 -9.96 -12.21
C ASP A 81 -19.43 -9.94 -12.11
N ARG A 82 -20.09 -11.10 -12.27
CA ARG A 82 -21.54 -11.23 -12.09
C ARG A 82 -21.95 -11.06 -10.63
N LEU A 83 -21.28 -11.75 -9.71
CA LEU A 83 -21.57 -11.68 -8.27
C LEU A 83 -21.32 -10.26 -7.72
N CYS A 84 -20.28 -9.58 -8.21
CA CYS A 84 -19.88 -8.25 -7.75
C CYS A 84 -20.43 -7.10 -8.59
N ALA A 85 -21.27 -7.35 -9.60
CA ALA A 85 -21.87 -6.31 -10.44
C ALA A 85 -22.58 -5.20 -9.63
N PRO A 86 -23.32 -5.50 -8.54
CA PRO A 86 -23.93 -4.45 -7.71
C PRO A 86 -22.90 -3.54 -7.03
N LEU A 87 -21.78 -4.10 -6.58
CA LEU A 87 -20.68 -3.36 -5.96
C LEU A 87 -19.99 -2.46 -7.00
N HIS A 88 -19.76 -2.99 -8.20
CA HIS A 88 -19.15 -2.23 -9.29
C HIS A 88 -19.98 -1.00 -9.69
N LYS A 89 -21.31 -1.09 -9.70
CA LYS A 89 -22.19 0.07 -9.98
C LYS A 89 -22.00 1.21 -8.98
N ARG A 90 -21.68 0.90 -7.72
CA ARG A 90 -21.46 1.86 -6.64
C ARG A 90 -20.01 2.32 -6.53
N SER A 91 -19.09 1.67 -7.23
CA SER A 91 -17.65 1.84 -7.07
C SER A 91 -17.17 3.27 -7.38
N ARG A 92 -17.77 3.95 -8.38
CA ARG A 92 -17.44 5.34 -8.75
C ARG A 92 -17.66 6.35 -7.62
N ASP A 93 -18.61 6.06 -6.74
CA ASP A 93 -18.97 6.97 -5.65
C ASP A 93 -18.32 6.56 -4.34
N TRP A 94 -18.41 5.27 -4.00
CA TRP A 94 -17.92 4.73 -2.73
C TRP A 94 -16.43 4.45 -2.73
N GLY A 95 -15.85 4.10 -3.87
CA GLY A 95 -14.41 3.84 -3.96
C GLY A 95 -13.58 5.07 -3.60
N PRO A 96 -13.77 6.23 -4.25
CA PRO A 96 -13.07 7.45 -3.87
C PRO A 96 -13.28 7.85 -2.41
N LEU A 97 -14.48 7.63 -1.85
CA LEU A 97 -14.74 7.85 -0.42
C LEU A 97 -13.83 6.97 0.46
N CYS A 98 -13.75 5.66 0.18
CA CYS A 98 -12.87 4.75 0.92
C CYS A 98 -11.41 5.19 0.88
N LEU A 99 -10.90 5.57 -0.31
CA LEU A 99 -9.53 6.07 -0.47
C LEU A 99 -9.31 7.35 0.35
N ARG A 100 -10.22 8.32 0.22
CA ARG A 100 -10.14 9.62 0.90
C ARG A 100 -10.15 9.50 2.40
N VAL A 101 -11.12 8.77 2.96
CA VAL A 101 -11.27 8.60 4.40
C VAL A 101 -10.11 7.79 4.97
N GLY A 102 -9.74 6.70 4.29
CA GLY A 102 -8.60 5.87 4.69
C GLY A 102 -7.29 6.65 4.75
N LEU A 103 -6.95 7.37 3.68
CA LEU A 103 -5.76 8.22 3.62
C LEU A 103 -5.84 9.39 4.59
N GLY A 104 -6.96 10.13 4.57
CA GLY A 104 -7.15 11.33 5.36
C GLY A 104 -7.04 11.06 6.85
N LEU A 105 -7.72 10.04 7.36
CA LEU A 105 -7.64 9.67 8.78
C LEU A 105 -6.23 9.21 9.17
N THR A 106 -5.60 8.34 8.38
CA THR A 106 -4.25 7.83 8.68
C THR A 106 -3.25 8.98 8.76
N ILE A 107 -3.21 9.86 7.75
CA ILE A 107 -2.28 10.99 7.69
C ILE A 107 -2.59 12.00 8.82
N GLY A 108 -3.86 12.33 9.03
CA GLY A 108 -4.27 13.32 10.03
C GLY A 108 -3.94 12.88 11.45
N LEU A 109 -4.22 11.62 11.79
CA LEU A 109 -3.89 11.09 13.10
C LEU A 109 -2.38 11.00 13.32
N ASN A 110 -1.61 10.57 12.32
CA ASN A 110 -0.14 10.57 12.41
C ASN A 110 0.42 12.00 12.59
N ALA A 111 -0.06 12.97 11.81
CA ALA A 111 0.38 14.36 11.90
C ALA A 111 0.02 15.03 13.24
N LEU A 112 -0.96 14.50 13.98
CA LEU A 112 -1.31 14.93 15.34
C LEU A 112 -0.61 14.09 16.43
N GLY A 113 0.12 13.04 16.08
CA GLY A 113 0.68 12.08 17.05
C GLY A 113 -0.35 11.12 17.66
N GLY A 114 -1.55 11.02 17.09
CA GLY A 114 -2.64 10.14 17.54
C GLY A 114 -2.44 8.66 17.21
N LEU A 115 -1.42 8.32 16.42
CA LEU A 115 -0.99 6.96 16.11
C LEU A 115 0.50 6.81 16.46
N PRO A 116 0.86 6.87 17.75
CA PRO A 116 2.25 6.82 18.17
C PRO A 116 2.84 5.40 18.05
N ARG A 117 4.17 5.31 18.10
CA ARG A 117 4.87 4.04 18.32
C ARG A 117 4.52 3.49 19.70
N HIS A 118 4.67 2.18 19.87
CA HIS A 118 4.60 1.57 21.19
C HIS A 118 5.57 2.25 22.16
N GLY A 119 5.12 2.50 23.39
CA GLY A 119 5.88 3.21 24.41
C GLY A 119 5.95 4.74 24.26
N THR A 120 5.29 5.33 23.27
CA THR A 120 5.19 6.80 23.10
C THR A 120 3.78 7.27 23.49
N GLU A 121 3.69 8.44 24.12
CA GLU A 121 2.42 9.04 24.53
C GLU A 121 1.56 9.44 23.31
N ILE A 122 0.25 9.21 23.40
CA ILE A 122 -0.68 9.59 22.33
C ILE A 122 -0.81 11.11 22.30
N TRP A 123 -0.81 11.69 21.09
CA TRP A 123 -0.88 13.14 20.84
C TRP A 123 0.37 13.94 21.22
N SER A 124 1.49 13.28 21.49
CA SER A 124 2.74 13.97 21.88
C SER A 124 3.64 14.29 20.69
N THR A 125 3.81 13.33 19.78
CA THR A 125 4.87 13.37 18.76
C THR A 125 4.28 13.21 17.37
N PRO A 126 4.32 14.24 16.51
CA PRO A 126 3.79 14.14 15.15
C PRO A 126 4.69 13.28 14.26
N THR A 127 4.07 12.51 13.39
CA THR A 127 4.72 11.65 12.40
C THR A 127 4.18 11.96 11.00
N LEU A 128 4.98 11.70 9.95
CA LEU A 128 4.60 12.13 8.59
C LEU A 128 3.54 11.23 7.93
N PHE A 129 3.57 9.92 8.19
CA PHE A 129 2.72 8.93 7.52
C PHE A 129 2.37 7.72 8.38
N VAL A 130 3.34 7.26 9.14
CA VAL A 130 3.28 6.06 9.97
C VAL A 130 3.99 6.35 11.30
N PRO A 131 3.71 5.58 12.36
CA PRO A 131 4.33 5.78 13.68
C PRO A 131 5.86 5.86 13.58
N ASP A 132 6.43 5.12 12.62
CA ASP A 132 7.86 4.97 12.47
C ASP A 132 8.61 6.17 11.85
N MET A 133 7.90 7.24 11.53
CA MET A 133 8.49 8.46 10.96
C MET A 133 8.18 9.70 11.81
N PRO A 134 8.63 9.74 13.07
CA PRO A 134 8.50 10.93 13.87
C PRO A 134 9.30 12.08 13.25
N LEU A 135 8.65 13.23 13.11
CA LEU A 135 9.27 14.43 12.51
C LEU A 135 10.41 14.97 13.37
N THR A 136 10.46 14.61 14.65
CA THR A 136 11.57 14.95 15.55
C THR A 136 12.91 14.32 15.13
N LEU A 137 12.90 13.26 14.30
CA LEU A 137 14.12 12.68 13.72
C LEU A 137 14.67 13.52 12.57
N THR A 138 13.87 14.43 12.02
CA THR A 138 14.23 15.29 10.88
C THR A 138 14.32 16.73 11.36
N GLN A 139 15.49 17.11 11.88
CA GLN A 139 15.72 18.43 12.49
C GLN A 139 15.20 19.58 11.60
N GLY A 140 14.23 20.35 12.11
CA GLY A 140 13.64 21.50 11.43
C GLY A 140 12.48 21.19 10.49
N TRP A 141 11.99 19.95 10.43
CA TRP A 141 10.89 19.53 9.54
C TRP A 141 9.56 19.30 10.26
N ASP A 142 9.45 19.64 11.55
CA ASP A 142 8.21 19.51 12.33
C ASP A 142 7.02 20.27 11.69
N TRP A 143 7.31 21.33 10.94
CA TRP A 143 6.30 22.11 10.22
C TRP A 143 5.53 21.27 9.19
N LEU A 144 6.05 20.11 8.75
CA LEU A 144 5.36 19.20 7.82
C LEU A 144 4.06 18.62 8.39
N ALA A 145 3.90 18.61 9.72
CA ALA A 145 2.65 18.21 10.36
C ALA A 145 1.47 19.07 9.87
N LEU A 146 1.67 20.39 9.68
CA LEU A 146 0.60 21.29 9.27
C LEU A 146 0.12 21.04 7.83
N PRO A 147 0.98 21.01 6.79
CA PRO A 147 0.58 20.59 5.45
C PRO A 147 -0.06 19.20 5.40
N ALA A 148 0.45 18.23 6.18
CA ALA A 148 -0.14 16.90 6.28
C ALA A 148 -1.56 16.95 6.85
N LEU A 149 -1.80 17.75 7.89
CA LEU A 149 -3.13 18.00 8.45
C LEU A 149 -4.08 18.68 7.46
N MET A 150 -3.60 19.67 6.71
CA MET A 150 -4.42 20.33 5.67
C MET A 150 -4.83 19.36 4.58
N ILE A 151 -3.87 18.53 4.10
CA ILE A 151 -4.15 17.48 3.11
C ILE A 151 -5.14 16.45 3.67
N SER A 152 -4.96 16.03 4.93
CA SER A 152 -5.88 15.14 5.63
C SER A 152 -7.30 15.71 5.67
N ALA A 153 -7.47 16.96 6.08
CA ALA A 153 -8.78 17.62 6.13
C ALA A 153 -9.43 17.69 4.73
N PHE A 154 -8.67 18.10 3.72
CA PHE A 154 -9.16 18.17 2.33
C PHE A 154 -9.55 16.80 1.78
N LEU A 155 -8.77 15.75 2.04
CA LEU A 155 -9.12 14.39 1.64
C LEU A 155 -10.38 13.90 2.36
N THR A 156 -10.43 13.99 3.69
CA THR A 156 -11.57 13.51 4.49
C THR A 156 -12.88 14.19 4.07
N LEU A 157 -12.87 15.51 3.89
CA LEU A 157 -14.03 16.27 3.41
C LEU A 157 -14.32 16.07 1.91
N GLY A 158 -13.33 15.61 1.15
CA GLY A 158 -13.39 15.53 -0.31
C GLY A 158 -13.47 16.91 -0.94
N LEU A 159 -12.66 17.84 -0.46
CA LEU A 159 -12.51 19.20 -0.98
C LEU A 159 -11.18 19.32 -1.72
N ALA A 160 -11.23 19.85 -2.94
CA ALA A 160 -10.11 19.89 -3.87
C ALA A 160 -9.38 18.54 -3.97
N THR A 161 -10.12 17.43 -4.04
CA THR A 161 -9.58 16.06 -3.82
C THR A 161 -8.36 15.77 -4.69
N ARG A 162 -8.41 16.17 -5.97
CA ARG A 162 -7.30 15.93 -6.92
C ARG A 162 -6.04 16.72 -6.54
N ILE A 163 -6.20 17.93 -6.03
CA ILE A 163 -5.09 18.78 -5.56
C ILE A 163 -4.54 18.25 -4.25
N ALA A 164 -5.41 17.83 -3.33
CA ALA A 164 -4.97 17.21 -2.08
C ALA A 164 -4.19 15.90 -2.34
N ALA A 165 -4.64 15.08 -3.30
CA ALA A 165 -3.91 13.88 -3.72
C ALA A 165 -2.55 14.21 -4.38
N MET A 166 -2.47 15.27 -5.18
CA MET A 166 -1.20 15.76 -5.72
C MET A 166 -0.27 16.27 -4.61
N GLY A 167 -0.80 16.99 -3.62
CA GLY A 167 -0.07 17.42 -2.42
C GLY A 167 0.46 16.23 -1.62
N LEU A 168 -0.35 15.16 -1.48
CA LEU A 168 0.07 13.90 -0.87
C LEU A 168 1.24 13.26 -1.63
N LEU A 169 1.21 13.22 -2.97
CA LEU A 169 2.38 12.76 -3.73
C LEU A 169 3.62 13.63 -3.50
N GLY A 170 3.43 14.94 -3.32
CA GLY A 170 4.51 15.85 -2.90
C GLY A 170 5.08 15.48 -1.53
N LEU A 171 4.22 15.18 -0.55
CA LEU A 171 4.66 14.70 0.76
C LEU A 171 5.34 13.33 0.69
N VAL A 172 4.88 12.41 -0.16
CA VAL A 172 5.56 11.13 -0.40
C VAL A 172 6.94 11.39 -0.99
N ALA A 173 7.06 12.22 -2.03
CA ALA A 173 8.36 12.54 -2.61
C ALA A 173 9.31 13.17 -1.59
N LEU A 174 8.81 14.05 -0.73
CA LEU A 174 9.59 14.65 0.35
C LEU A 174 9.98 13.62 1.42
N GLY A 175 9.05 12.75 1.82
CA GLY A 175 9.30 11.65 2.74
C GLY A 175 10.41 10.73 2.24
N SER A 176 10.44 10.45 0.93
CA SER A 176 11.53 9.68 0.29
C SER A 176 12.90 10.35 0.42
N CYS A 177 12.94 11.69 0.33
CA CYS A 177 14.18 12.41 0.60
C CYS A 177 14.54 12.32 2.09
N LEU A 178 13.59 12.55 2.99
CA LEU A 178 13.87 12.65 4.43
C LEU A 178 14.20 11.32 5.11
N PHE A 179 13.55 10.23 4.69
CA PHE A 179 13.58 8.91 5.32
C PHE A 179 14.17 7.82 4.41
N SER A 180 14.85 8.23 3.33
CA SER A 180 15.62 7.38 2.41
C SER A 180 14.79 6.34 1.62
N LEU A 181 15.49 5.36 1.04
CA LEU A 181 14.88 4.26 0.28
C LEU A 181 14.01 3.35 1.14
N ASP A 182 14.26 3.28 2.45
CA ASP A 182 13.44 2.51 3.38
C ASP A 182 11.99 2.99 3.38
N PHE A 183 11.78 4.32 3.36
CA PHE A 183 10.44 4.87 3.24
C PHE A 183 9.74 4.38 1.98
N ILE A 184 10.42 4.43 0.83
CA ILE A 184 9.85 3.98 -0.45
C ILE A 184 9.51 2.49 -0.38
N ALA A 185 10.42 1.68 0.14
CA ALA A 185 10.30 0.23 0.18
C ALA A 185 9.16 -0.25 1.08
N TYR A 186 8.95 0.39 2.22
CA TYR A 186 7.97 -0.06 3.22
C TYR A 186 6.63 0.68 3.16
N TYR A 187 6.61 1.95 2.77
CA TYR A 187 5.45 2.81 3.03
C TYR A 187 5.05 3.74 1.88
N GLY A 188 5.98 4.45 1.25
CA GLY A 188 5.68 5.56 0.34
C GLY A 188 4.76 5.16 -0.81
N LEU A 189 4.94 3.95 -1.34
CA LEU A 189 4.12 3.40 -2.41
C LEU A 189 2.69 3.05 -1.96
N HIS A 190 2.48 2.69 -0.69
CA HIS A 190 1.14 2.48 -0.10
C HIS A 190 0.32 3.77 0.01
N PHE A 191 0.96 4.95 0.04
CA PHE A 191 0.29 6.25 -0.02
C PHE A 191 0.21 6.78 -1.45
N ALA A 192 1.23 6.52 -2.28
CA ALA A 192 1.26 6.99 -3.66
C ALA A 192 0.18 6.36 -4.54
N ALA A 193 -0.01 5.04 -4.46
CA ALA A 193 -1.00 4.33 -5.27
C ALA A 193 -2.44 4.86 -5.08
N PRO A 194 -2.98 4.97 -3.85
CA PRO A 194 -4.31 5.53 -3.65
C PRO A 194 -4.38 7.04 -3.99
N ALA A 195 -3.30 7.80 -3.85
CA ALA A 195 -3.25 9.19 -4.31
C ALA A 195 -3.39 9.29 -5.84
N LEU A 196 -2.70 8.44 -6.61
CA LEU A 196 -2.82 8.37 -8.07
C LEU A 196 -4.25 8.01 -8.49
N LEU A 197 -4.89 7.08 -7.79
CA LEU A 197 -6.30 6.74 -8.01
C LEU A 197 -7.20 7.97 -7.78
N LEU A 198 -6.99 8.73 -6.71
CA LEU A 198 -7.76 9.95 -6.43
C LEU A 198 -7.51 11.08 -7.44
N MET A 199 -6.29 11.23 -7.96
CA MET A 199 -6.00 12.19 -9.05
C MET A 199 -6.80 11.88 -10.33
N HIS A 200 -7.06 10.60 -10.59
CA HIS A 200 -7.88 10.16 -11.72
C HIS A 200 -9.38 10.28 -11.41
N TYR A 201 -9.87 9.59 -10.37
CA TYR A 201 -11.30 9.49 -10.06
C TYR A 201 -11.91 10.74 -9.41
N GLY A 202 -11.11 11.55 -8.71
CA GLY A 202 -11.62 12.68 -7.91
C GLY A 202 -12.25 12.25 -6.59
N GLY A 203 -13.20 13.04 -6.07
CA GLY A 203 -13.78 12.86 -4.73
C GLY A 203 -14.95 11.86 -4.59
N GLY A 204 -15.58 11.47 -5.69
CA GLY A 204 -16.82 10.66 -5.70
C GLY A 204 -18.07 11.46 -5.30
N ALA A 205 -19.25 10.82 -5.27
CA ALA A 205 -20.51 11.53 -4.99
C ALA A 205 -20.59 12.19 -3.61
N LEU A 206 -19.97 11.61 -2.59
CA LEU A 206 -20.03 12.07 -1.20
C LEU A 206 -18.84 13.00 -0.87
N SER A 207 -18.56 13.94 -1.77
CA SER A 207 -17.44 14.88 -1.64
C SER A 207 -17.93 16.33 -1.65
N PHE A 208 -17.23 17.19 -0.92
CA PHE A 208 -17.49 18.63 -0.95
C PHE A 208 -17.17 19.23 -2.33
N ASP A 209 -16.29 18.60 -3.12
CA ASP A 209 -16.08 18.94 -4.52
C ASP A 209 -17.39 18.96 -5.31
N ARG A 210 -18.25 17.95 -5.11
CA ARG A 210 -19.56 17.89 -5.75
C ARG A 210 -20.53 18.92 -5.16
N LEU A 211 -20.56 19.05 -3.83
CA LEU A 211 -21.48 19.97 -3.14
C LEU A 211 -21.21 21.43 -3.53
N LEU A 212 -19.93 21.80 -3.65
CA LEU A 212 -19.48 23.16 -3.96
C LEU A 212 -19.21 23.37 -5.46
N SER A 213 -19.50 22.39 -6.30
CA SER A 213 -19.24 22.43 -7.75
C SER A 213 -17.78 22.73 -8.12
N VAL A 214 -16.83 22.27 -7.31
CA VAL A 214 -15.40 22.38 -7.59
C VAL A 214 -15.02 21.36 -8.67
N SER A 215 -14.85 21.84 -9.90
CA SER A 215 -14.53 21.00 -11.05
C SER A 215 -13.05 21.12 -11.43
N ILE A 216 -12.23 20.22 -10.90
CA ILE A 216 -10.82 20.07 -11.30
C ILE A 216 -10.73 18.91 -12.28
N PRO A 217 -10.22 19.08 -13.51
CA PRO A 217 -10.10 17.99 -14.47
C PRO A 217 -9.16 16.89 -13.95
N PRO A 218 -9.27 15.64 -14.44
CA PRO A 218 -8.31 14.59 -14.14
C PRO A 218 -6.87 15.06 -14.41
N LEU A 219 -5.98 14.84 -13.44
CA LEU A 219 -4.56 15.25 -13.54
C LEU A 219 -3.69 14.17 -14.19
N LEU A 220 -4.25 12.98 -14.42
CA LEU A 220 -3.62 11.88 -15.11
C LEU A 220 -4.33 11.63 -16.45
N PRO A 221 -3.64 11.02 -17.43
CA PRO A 221 -4.26 10.66 -18.70
C PRO A 221 -5.57 9.89 -18.51
N ASN A 222 -6.50 10.07 -19.44
CA ASN A 222 -7.77 9.33 -19.43
C ASN A 222 -7.58 7.89 -19.92
N THR A 223 -6.68 7.15 -19.27
CA THR A 223 -6.40 5.74 -19.50
C THR A 223 -6.64 4.96 -18.19
N PRO A 224 -7.92 4.68 -17.85
CA PRO A 224 -8.28 4.07 -16.56
C PRO A 224 -7.52 2.76 -16.29
N THR A 225 -7.31 1.96 -17.34
CA THR A 225 -6.56 0.71 -17.26
C THR A 225 -5.11 0.93 -16.82
N LEU A 226 -4.43 1.96 -17.35
CA LEU A 226 -3.04 2.25 -16.99
C LEU A 226 -2.93 2.69 -15.52
N VAL A 227 -3.81 3.61 -15.08
CA VAL A 227 -3.80 4.10 -13.70
C VAL A 227 -4.09 2.95 -12.73
N TRP A 228 -5.00 2.05 -13.09
CA TRP A 228 -5.29 0.86 -12.30
C TRP A 228 -4.12 -0.09 -12.19
N SER A 229 -3.53 -0.46 -13.33
CA SER A 229 -2.40 -1.38 -13.36
C SER A 229 -1.23 -0.78 -12.60
N LEU A 230 -1.00 0.53 -12.71
CA LEU A 230 0.03 1.22 -11.93
C LEU A 230 -0.25 1.11 -10.43
N ALA A 231 -1.48 1.38 -9.98
CA ALA A 231 -1.84 1.26 -8.56
C ALA A 231 -1.71 -0.18 -8.05
N GLN A 232 -2.12 -1.17 -8.84
CA GLN A 232 -2.00 -2.60 -8.52
C GLN A 232 -0.56 -3.07 -8.44
N ILE A 233 0.27 -2.71 -9.42
CA ILE A 233 1.71 -3.00 -9.43
C ILE A 233 2.39 -2.32 -8.25
N THR A 234 2.00 -1.08 -7.94
CA THR A 234 2.58 -0.32 -6.84
C THR A 234 2.24 -0.95 -5.49
N ILE A 235 0.96 -1.23 -5.20
CA ILE A 235 0.56 -1.90 -3.97
C ILE A 235 1.14 -3.31 -3.91
N GLY A 236 0.88 -4.14 -4.92
CA GLY A 236 1.34 -5.53 -4.96
C GLY A 236 2.87 -5.65 -4.89
N GLY A 237 3.59 -4.78 -5.60
CA GLY A 237 5.05 -4.71 -5.56
C GLY A 237 5.58 -4.32 -4.18
N THR A 238 4.89 -3.43 -3.46
CA THR A 238 5.26 -3.08 -2.08
C THR A 238 5.11 -4.28 -1.15
N PHE A 239 4.03 -5.05 -1.28
CA PHE A 239 3.85 -6.30 -0.53
C PHE A 239 4.95 -7.33 -0.84
N VAL A 240 5.34 -7.48 -2.11
CA VAL A 240 6.47 -8.34 -2.49
C VAL A 240 7.76 -7.88 -1.83
N ILE A 241 8.03 -6.58 -1.85
CA ILE A 241 9.23 -5.98 -1.26
C ILE A 241 9.24 -6.21 0.26
N ILE A 242 8.15 -5.94 0.97
CA ILE A 242 8.05 -6.15 2.42
C ILE A 242 8.19 -7.62 2.79
N ALA A 243 7.54 -8.53 2.05
CA ALA A 243 7.66 -9.96 2.26
C ALA A 243 9.13 -10.41 2.18
N ILE A 244 9.90 -9.88 1.23
CA ILE A 244 11.31 -10.21 1.08
C ILE A 244 12.15 -9.50 2.14
N LEU A 245 12.13 -8.17 2.18
CA LEU A 245 13.04 -7.38 2.99
C LEU A 245 12.79 -7.52 4.49
N VAL A 246 11.53 -7.56 4.91
CA VAL A 246 11.20 -7.65 6.35
C VAL A 246 10.98 -9.10 6.74
N LYS A 247 10.16 -9.84 6.01
CA LYS A 247 9.70 -11.16 6.49
C LYS A 247 10.67 -12.29 6.15
N PHE A 248 11.41 -12.20 5.05
CA PHE A 248 12.40 -13.22 4.66
C PHE A 248 13.81 -12.90 5.17
N LEU A 249 14.29 -11.65 5.01
CA LEU A 249 15.63 -11.27 5.46
C LEU A 249 15.71 -10.97 6.96
N GLN A 250 14.60 -10.56 7.59
CA GLN A 250 14.55 -10.22 9.02
C GLN A 250 13.38 -10.90 9.77
N PRO A 251 13.16 -12.22 9.62
CA PRO A 251 12.04 -12.93 10.27
C PRO A 251 12.11 -12.86 11.81
N THR A 252 13.29 -12.58 12.39
CA THR A 252 13.46 -12.38 13.83
C THR A 252 12.60 -11.23 14.36
N LEU A 253 12.43 -10.17 13.58
CA LEU A 253 11.56 -9.04 13.94
C LEU A 253 10.09 -9.46 13.97
N LEU A 254 9.62 -10.14 12.92
CA LEU A 254 8.25 -10.65 12.87
C LEU A 254 7.97 -11.65 14.00
N ILE A 255 8.90 -12.58 14.26
CA ILE A 255 8.78 -13.54 15.36
C ILE A 255 8.68 -12.83 16.71
N ALA A 256 9.47 -11.77 16.92
CA ALA A 256 9.40 -10.97 18.14
C ALA A 256 8.05 -10.24 18.28
N ILE A 257 7.54 -9.64 17.20
CA ILE A 257 6.21 -9.00 17.16
C ILE A 257 5.11 -10.01 17.54
N LEU A 258 5.12 -11.20 16.93
CA LEU A 258 4.14 -12.25 17.23
C LEU A 258 4.22 -12.73 18.69
N LYS A 259 5.44 -12.77 19.24
CA LYS A 259 5.68 -13.14 20.65
C LYS A 259 5.17 -12.07 21.61
N HIS A 260 5.38 -10.78 21.30
CA HIS A 260 4.86 -9.66 22.09
C HIS A 260 3.33 -9.66 22.15
N GLY A 261 2.67 -9.99 21.04
CA GLY A 261 1.21 -10.12 21.00
C GLY A 261 0.63 -11.38 21.65
N ASP A 262 1.47 -12.28 22.19
CA ASP A 262 1.08 -13.60 22.71
C ASP A 262 0.14 -14.38 21.76
N ILE A 263 0.38 -14.25 20.44
CA ILE A 263 -0.49 -14.86 19.43
C ILE A 263 -0.13 -16.33 19.28
N SER A 264 -1.06 -17.21 19.68
CA SER A 264 -0.92 -18.66 19.50
C SER A 264 -1.52 -19.12 18.18
N PHE A 265 -0.72 -19.81 17.36
CA PHE A 265 -1.13 -20.38 16.07
C PHE A 265 -1.36 -21.89 16.19
N LEU A 266 -2.24 -22.30 17.12
CA LEU A 266 -2.63 -23.72 17.30
C LEU A 266 -1.44 -24.68 17.51
N GLY A 267 -0.39 -24.21 18.18
CA GLY A 267 0.83 -24.99 18.44
C GLY A 267 1.86 -24.99 17.29
N ILE A 268 1.62 -24.26 16.21
CA ILE A 268 2.62 -24.10 15.14
C ILE A 268 3.78 -23.21 15.65
N PRO A 269 5.05 -23.64 15.51
CA PRO A 269 6.20 -22.83 15.92
C PRO A 269 6.26 -21.49 15.18
N LEU A 270 6.55 -20.39 15.90
CA LEU A 270 6.60 -19.04 15.34
C LEU A 270 7.50 -18.87 14.10
N PRO A 271 8.68 -19.53 13.99
CA PRO A 271 9.47 -19.44 12.76
C PRO A 271 8.73 -19.99 11.52
N MET A 272 7.94 -21.05 11.69
CA MET A 272 7.11 -21.59 10.61
C MET A 272 5.97 -20.64 10.27
N VAL A 273 5.33 -20.04 11.28
CA VAL A 273 4.30 -19.02 11.08
C VAL A 273 4.87 -17.83 10.28
N ALA A 274 6.04 -17.32 10.66
CA ALA A 274 6.71 -16.23 9.96
C ALA A 274 6.98 -16.57 8.49
N LEU A 275 7.42 -17.81 8.20
CA LEU A 275 7.64 -18.28 6.83
C LEU A 275 6.33 -18.35 6.03
N ILE A 276 5.25 -18.84 6.64
CA ILE A 276 3.92 -18.90 6.01
C ILE A 276 3.39 -17.49 5.74
N MET A 277 3.50 -16.57 6.71
CA MET A 277 3.09 -15.17 6.56
C MET A 277 3.85 -14.49 5.42
N MET A 278 5.18 -14.68 5.36
CA MET A 278 6.01 -14.19 4.24
C MET A 278 5.47 -14.68 2.89
N ALA A 279 5.16 -15.97 2.79
CA ALA A 279 4.66 -16.58 1.56
C ALA A 279 3.30 -16.03 1.14
N VAL A 280 2.37 -15.93 2.09
CA VAL A 280 1.03 -15.41 1.86
C VAL A 280 1.12 -13.96 1.36
N GLU A 281 1.97 -13.16 1.99
CA GLU A 281 2.19 -11.77 1.59
C GLU A 281 2.85 -11.64 0.21
N LEU A 282 3.85 -12.47 -0.06
CA LEU A 282 4.52 -12.54 -1.37
C LEU A 282 3.54 -12.95 -2.48
N LEU A 283 2.75 -14.01 -2.25
CA LEU A 283 1.75 -14.51 -3.19
C LEU A 283 0.65 -13.46 -3.44
N ALA A 284 0.12 -12.86 -2.38
CA ALA A 284 -0.86 -11.78 -2.49
C ALA A 284 -0.29 -10.59 -3.27
N GLY A 285 0.95 -10.18 -2.98
CA GLY A 285 1.63 -9.09 -3.66
C GLY A 285 1.83 -9.36 -5.15
N VAL A 286 2.33 -10.54 -5.52
CA VAL A 286 2.52 -10.94 -6.93
C VAL A 286 1.18 -10.97 -7.66
N LEU A 287 0.16 -11.62 -7.10
CA LEU A 287 -1.14 -11.74 -7.75
C LEU A 287 -1.84 -10.38 -7.89
N LEU A 288 -1.74 -9.52 -6.88
CA LEU A 288 -2.22 -8.13 -6.96
C LEU A 288 -1.50 -7.35 -8.05
N ALA A 289 -0.17 -7.43 -8.13
CA ALA A 289 0.61 -6.75 -9.15
C ALA A 289 0.26 -7.22 -10.58
N LEU A 290 -0.10 -8.50 -10.73
CA LEU A 290 -0.60 -9.07 -11.98
C LEU A 290 -2.07 -8.74 -12.25
N GLY A 291 -2.77 -8.10 -11.31
CA GLY A 291 -4.19 -7.78 -11.38
C GLY A 291 -5.12 -8.99 -11.31
N GLN A 292 -4.65 -10.11 -10.74
CA GLN A 292 -5.37 -11.37 -10.62
C GLN A 292 -6.03 -11.53 -9.25
N LEU A 293 -7.24 -12.07 -9.20
CA LEU A 293 -8.02 -12.30 -7.98
C LEU A 293 -8.04 -11.09 -7.02
N VAL A 294 -8.10 -9.88 -7.58
CA VAL A 294 -7.93 -8.64 -6.82
C VAL A 294 -8.98 -8.50 -5.71
N ARG A 295 -10.26 -8.86 -5.95
CA ARG A 295 -11.29 -8.75 -4.90
C ARG A 295 -11.11 -9.80 -3.79
N PRO A 296 -10.94 -11.11 -4.08
CA PRO A 296 -10.65 -12.10 -3.04
C PRO A 296 -9.42 -11.73 -2.20
N ILE A 297 -8.33 -11.32 -2.84
CA ILE A 297 -7.11 -10.93 -2.13
C ILE A 297 -7.35 -9.68 -1.28
N SER A 298 -8.05 -8.67 -1.81
CA SER A 298 -8.37 -7.46 -1.04
C SER A 298 -9.22 -7.78 0.18
N LEU A 299 -10.21 -8.67 0.04
CA LEU A 299 -11.04 -9.11 1.17
C LEU A 299 -10.22 -9.88 2.20
N PHE A 300 -9.36 -10.80 1.75
CA PHE A 300 -8.44 -11.53 2.61
C PHE A 300 -7.50 -10.59 3.37
N LEU A 301 -6.89 -9.61 2.70
CA LEU A 301 -5.98 -8.65 3.31
C LEU A 301 -6.70 -7.72 4.30
N LEU A 302 -7.92 -7.26 3.98
CA LEU A 302 -8.75 -6.51 4.93
C LEU A 302 -8.98 -7.30 6.22
N PHE A 303 -9.33 -8.59 6.09
CA PHE A 303 -9.49 -9.47 7.24
C PHE A 303 -8.17 -9.66 7.99
N ALA A 304 -7.08 -9.97 7.29
CA ALA A 304 -5.77 -10.23 7.90
C ALA A 304 -5.27 -9.01 8.69
N PHE A 305 -5.29 -7.81 8.09
CA PHE A 305 -4.89 -6.58 8.79
C PHE A 305 -5.78 -6.25 9.97
N THR A 306 -7.09 -6.47 9.86
CA THR A 306 -8.00 -6.26 11.00
C THR A 306 -7.72 -7.28 12.11
N PHE A 307 -7.53 -8.55 11.76
CA PHE A 307 -7.21 -9.61 12.70
C PHE A 307 -5.89 -9.34 13.43
N PHE A 308 -4.83 -8.96 12.72
CA PHE A 308 -3.54 -8.65 13.33
C PHE A 308 -3.63 -7.38 14.18
N ALA A 309 -4.25 -6.30 13.70
CA ALA A 309 -4.42 -5.09 14.51
C ALA A 309 -5.15 -5.38 15.82
N VAL A 310 -6.25 -6.14 15.78
CA VAL A 310 -6.99 -6.51 17.00
C VAL A 310 -6.18 -7.45 17.90
N SER A 311 -5.54 -8.47 17.33
CA SER A 311 -4.78 -9.46 18.10
C SER A 311 -3.55 -8.86 18.76
N LEU A 312 -2.93 -7.88 18.11
CA LEU A 312 -1.78 -7.13 18.61
C LEU A 312 -2.19 -5.92 19.47
N GLN A 313 -3.49 -5.70 19.69
CA GLN A 313 -4.05 -4.56 20.42
C GLN A 313 -3.62 -3.20 19.85
N GLU A 314 -3.44 -3.15 18.54
CA GLU A 314 -3.11 -1.95 17.79
C GLU A 314 -4.37 -1.23 17.33
N SER A 315 -4.23 0.08 17.08
CA SER A 315 -5.29 0.83 16.42
C SER A 315 -5.43 0.36 14.97
N PRO A 316 -6.61 -0.13 14.53
CA PRO A 316 -6.82 -0.49 13.11
C PRO A 316 -6.58 0.69 12.16
N LEU A 317 -6.67 1.93 12.65
CA LEU A 317 -6.43 3.13 11.86
C LEU A 317 -4.97 3.29 11.43
N LEU A 318 -4.01 2.54 12.01
CA LEU A 318 -2.64 2.42 11.49
C LEU A 318 -2.60 1.93 10.05
N HIS A 319 -3.60 1.16 9.64
CA HIS A 319 -3.72 0.62 8.28
C HIS A 319 -4.84 1.29 7.49
N GLY A 320 -5.32 2.48 7.90
CA GLY A 320 -6.46 3.13 7.28
C GLY A 320 -6.26 3.39 5.78
N ASN A 321 -5.05 3.75 5.35
CA ASN A 321 -4.69 3.90 3.93
C ASN A 321 -4.84 2.57 3.15
N LEU A 322 -4.39 1.45 3.75
CA LEU A 322 -4.52 0.11 3.20
C LEU A 322 -5.98 -0.34 3.15
N TYR A 323 -6.76 -0.07 4.20
CA TYR A 323 -8.21 -0.32 4.19
C TYR A 323 -8.89 0.44 3.07
N GLY A 324 -8.55 1.72 2.89
CA GLY A 324 -9.07 2.54 1.80
C GLY A 324 -8.81 1.93 0.42
N VAL A 325 -7.56 1.52 0.14
CA VAL A 325 -7.19 0.95 -1.16
C VAL A 325 -7.77 -0.45 -1.39
N PHE A 326 -7.81 -1.31 -0.37
CA PHE A 326 -8.40 -2.64 -0.52
C PHE A 326 -9.92 -2.62 -0.60
N LEU A 327 -10.60 -1.70 0.10
CA LEU A 327 -12.04 -1.47 -0.14
C LEU A 327 -12.28 -0.94 -1.55
N PHE A 328 -11.43 -0.03 -2.04
CA PHE A 328 -11.52 0.44 -3.42
C PHE A 328 -11.36 -0.71 -4.44
N PHE A 329 -10.36 -1.56 -4.26
CA PHE A 329 -10.13 -2.74 -5.10
C PHE A 329 -11.25 -3.78 -4.97
N LEU A 330 -11.79 -3.99 -3.77
CA LEU A 330 -12.93 -4.86 -3.53
C LEU A 330 -14.20 -4.37 -4.24
N LEU A 331 -14.40 -3.06 -4.37
CA LEU A 331 -15.54 -2.46 -5.08
C LEU A 331 -15.35 -2.48 -6.60
N HIS A 332 -14.15 -2.16 -7.08
CA HIS A 332 -13.89 -1.98 -8.50
C HIS A 332 -13.44 -3.23 -9.25
N GLY A 333 -12.68 -4.10 -8.59
CA GLY A 333 -12.02 -5.26 -9.20
C GLY A 333 -10.60 -4.98 -9.71
N GLY A 334 -10.07 -5.95 -10.45
CA GLY A 334 -8.71 -5.95 -10.99
C GLY A 334 -8.61 -5.45 -12.45
N ALA A 335 -7.40 -5.05 -12.85
CA ALA A 335 -7.03 -4.81 -14.24
C ALA A 335 -5.94 -5.81 -14.65
N PRO A 336 -6.29 -7.10 -14.81
CA PRO A 336 -5.31 -8.15 -15.03
C PRO A 336 -4.51 -7.90 -16.30
N LEU A 337 -3.22 -8.20 -16.22
CA LEU A 337 -2.35 -8.26 -17.38
C LEU A 337 -2.83 -9.42 -18.27
N ASP A 338 -3.54 -9.09 -19.35
CA ASP A 338 -4.11 -10.06 -20.27
C ASP A 338 -3.02 -10.61 -21.19
N ILE A 339 -2.51 -11.80 -20.86
CA ILE A 339 -1.52 -12.52 -21.67
C ILE A 339 -2.12 -12.96 -23.02
N ARG A 340 -3.46 -12.97 -23.16
CA ARG A 340 -4.18 -13.48 -24.33
C ARG A 340 -4.88 -12.41 -25.15
N ARG A 341 -4.56 -11.11 -25.01
CA ARG A 341 -5.16 -10.07 -25.85
C ARG A 341 -4.89 -10.34 -27.34
N ARG A 342 -5.87 -10.98 -27.99
CA ARG A 342 -6.18 -10.80 -29.41
C ARG A 342 -6.49 -9.32 -29.60
N GLU A 343 -6.11 -8.82 -30.78
CA GLU A 343 -6.25 -7.42 -31.20
C GLU A 343 -7.57 -6.78 -30.74
N PRO A 344 -7.56 -5.46 -30.46
CA PRO A 344 -8.79 -4.75 -30.15
C PRO A 344 -9.79 -4.96 -31.29
N GLN A 345 -10.93 -5.57 -31.00
CA GLN A 345 -12.07 -5.50 -31.91
C GLN A 345 -12.39 -4.01 -32.11
N PRO A 346 -12.50 -3.53 -33.37
CA PRO A 346 -12.94 -2.17 -33.62
C PRO A 346 -14.30 -1.98 -32.98
N LEU A 347 -14.44 -0.91 -32.20
CA LEU A 347 -15.70 -0.47 -31.63
C LEU A 347 -16.68 -0.29 -32.79
N GLY A 348 -17.61 -1.24 -32.95
CA GLY A 348 -18.78 -1.04 -33.77
C GLY A 348 -19.56 0.15 -33.23
N ASP A 349 -19.95 1.03 -34.14
CA ASP A 349 -20.65 2.29 -33.89
C ASP A 349 -21.75 2.14 -32.83
N ILE A 350 -21.53 2.74 -31.65
CA ILE A 350 -22.60 2.96 -30.69
C ILE A 350 -23.42 4.12 -31.24
N GLN A 351 -24.53 3.76 -31.89
CA GLN A 351 -25.56 4.71 -32.29
C GLN A 351 -26.06 5.49 -31.08
N THR A 352 -26.03 6.82 -31.22
CA THR A 352 -26.70 7.79 -30.36
C THR A 352 -28.21 7.54 -30.32
N VAL A 353 -28.77 7.40 -29.12
CA VAL A 353 -30.15 7.81 -28.81
C VAL A 353 -30.13 8.55 -27.48
#